data_AF-A0A5B1QQH1-F1
#
_entry.id   AF-A0A5B1QQH1-F1
#
_cell.length_a   1.000
_cell.length_b   1.000
_cell.length_c   1.000
_cell.angle_alpha   90.00
_cell.angle_beta   90.00
_cell.angle_gamma   90.00
#
_symmetry.space_group_name_H-M   'P 1'
#
loop_
_entity.id
_entity.type
_entity.pdbx_description
1 polymer ?
#
loop_
_entity_poly.entity_id
_entity_poly.type
_entity_poly.pdbx_seq_one_letter_code
_entity_poly.pdbx_strand_id
1 'polypeptide(L)'
;MALRQLAVIGVTSFLLGLLFTHWIADSLTLWKAPVTDANLWTAASYYHIILKGSPYLAYSICAVVALGAVTILWSLRDGEAGNIMFDGGSIFLYVTSIVFYLYSVIPTLLANFPSLPEHGPNDDFPKALKAPTLELASSHLVCSVALTGVLALQAGRWWAERADSEDDKEVQQAHLEEAEKEEKEAKAAKREMRRQQHKEKRAQKSAPSEAKADEKR
;
A
#
# COMPACT_ATOMS: atom_id res chain seq x y z
N MET A 1 6.86 -5.61 7.08
CA MET A 1 5.94 -4.62 6.48
C MET A 1 6.29 -4.34 5.01
N ALA A 2 7.48 -3.81 4.71
CA ALA A 2 7.89 -3.43 3.34
C ALA A 2 7.74 -4.53 2.26
N LEU A 3 8.16 -5.78 2.52
CA LEU A 3 8.06 -6.86 1.54
C LEU A 3 6.60 -7.16 1.12
N ARG A 4 5.65 -7.07 2.06
CA ARG A 4 4.23 -7.31 1.80
C ARG A 4 3.64 -6.18 0.96
N GLN A 5 3.95 -4.93 1.31
CA GLN A 5 3.52 -3.76 0.53
C GLN A 5 4.07 -3.81 -0.90
N LEU A 6 5.34 -4.16 -1.07
CA LEU A 6 5.95 -4.33 -2.40
C LEU A 6 5.27 -5.44 -3.20
N ALA A 7 4.91 -6.56 -2.56
CA ALA A 7 4.17 -7.63 -3.23
C ALA A 7 2.77 -7.17 -3.66
N VAL A 8 2.03 -6.46 -2.81
CA VAL A 8 0.71 -5.91 -3.13
C VAL A 8 0.80 -4.90 -4.28
N ILE A 9 1.74 -3.95 -4.21
CA ILE A 9 1.96 -2.95 -5.26
C ILE A 9 2.37 -3.64 -6.56
N GLY A 10 3.29 -4.60 -6.52
CA GLY A 10 3.75 -5.34 -7.68
C GLY A 10 2.63 -6.14 -8.37
N VAL A 11 1.86 -6.91 -7.60
CA VAL A 11 0.73 -7.69 -8.12
C VAL A 11 -0.35 -6.77 -8.68
N THR A 12 -0.73 -5.72 -7.95
CA THR A 12 -1.78 -4.78 -8.39
C THR A 12 -1.36 -4.03 -9.65
N SER A 13 -0.08 -3.64 -9.75
CA SER A 13 0.48 -2.98 -10.93
C SER A 13 0.48 -3.91 -12.15
N PHE A 14 0.81 -5.19 -11.95
CA PHE A 14 0.73 -6.19 -13.02
C PHE A 14 -0.70 -6.38 -13.52
N LEU A 15 -1.68 -6.53 -12.61
CA LEU A 15 -3.10 -6.68 -12.96
C LEU A 15 -3.64 -5.44 -13.65
N LEU A 16 -3.27 -4.25 -13.19
CA LEU A 16 -3.62 -3.00 -13.84
C LEU A 16 -3.01 -2.93 -15.24
N GLY A 17 -1.75 -3.36 -15.41
CA GLY A 17 -1.11 -3.49 -16.72
C GLY A 17 -1.89 -4.40 -17.68
N LEU A 18 -2.43 -5.52 -17.20
CA LEU A 18 -3.30 -6.39 -18.00
C LEU A 18 -4.58 -5.68 -18.42
N LEU A 19 -5.27 -4.99 -17.50
CA LEU A 19 -6.45 -4.20 -17.85
C LEU A 19 -6.13 -3.08 -18.85
N PHE A 20 -4.96 -2.45 -18.74
CA PHE A 20 -4.48 -1.45 -19.69
C PHE A 20 -4.31 -2.00 -21.11
N THR A 21 -4.12 -3.31 -21.29
CA THR A 21 -4.10 -3.89 -22.65
C THR A 21 -5.48 -3.80 -23.33
N HIS A 22 -6.58 -3.81 -22.56
CA HIS A 22 -7.95 -3.63 -23.07
C HIS A 22 -8.21 -2.22 -23.60
N TRP A 23 -7.39 -1.25 -23.19
CA TRP A 23 -7.46 0.13 -23.69
C TRP A 23 -7.40 0.23 -25.22
N ILE A 24 -6.76 -0.72 -25.89
CA ILE A 24 -6.70 -0.81 -27.36
C ILE A 24 -8.11 -0.79 -27.98
N ALA A 25 -9.06 -1.48 -27.35
CA ALA A 25 -10.47 -1.50 -27.76
C ALA A 25 -11.31 -0.45 -27.00
N ASP A 26 -11.12 -0.35 -25.69
CA ASP A 26 -11.97 0.47 -24.81
C ASP A 26 -11.87 1.97 -25.15
N SER A 27 -10.72 2.44 -25.63
CA SER A 27 -10.54 3.84 -26.04
C SER A 27 -11.36 4.22 -27.28
N LEU A 28 -11.60 3.26 -28.18
CA LEU A 28 -12.37 3.49 -29.41
C LEU A 28 -13.88 3.59 -29.14
N THR A 29 -14.33 3.02 -28.02
CA THR A 29 -15.75 2.91 -27.66
C THR A 29 -16.17 3.96 -26.63
N LEU A 30 -15.34 4.23 -25.63
CA LEU A 30 -15.67 5.18 -24.55
C LEU A 30 -15.24 6.62 -24.84
N TRP A 31 -14.12 6.82 -25.55
CA TRP A 31 -13.44 8.12 -25.62
C TRP A 31 -13.37 8.74 -27.02
N LYS A 32 -13.75 8.02 -28.07
CA LYS A 32 -13.83 8.55 -29.45
C LYS A 32 -15.27 8.80 -29.87
N ALA A 33 -15.63 10.08 -29.99
CA ALA A 33 -16.93 10.51 -30.48
C ALA A 33 -16.84 11.02 -31.94
N PRO A 34 -17.78 10.65 -32.84
CA PRO A 34 -18.87 9.69 -32.63
C PRO A 34 -18.36 8.24 -32.59
N VAL A 35 -19.03 7.38 -31.83
CA VAL A 35 -18.75 5.92 -31.84
C VAL A 35 -19.25 5.35 -33.16
N THR A 36 -18.32 5.11 -34.08
CA THR A 36 -18.62 4.55 -35.40
C THR A 36 -18.75 3.03 -35.36
N ASP A 37 -19.41 2.46 -36.35
CA ASP A 37 -19.56 1.01 -36.47
C ASP A 37 -18.21 0.31 -36.68
N ALA A 38 -17.26 0.96 -37.38
CA ALA A 38 -15.89 0.49 -37.50
C ALA A 38 -15.18 0.38 -36.13
N ASN A 39 -15.39 1.34 -35.21
CA ASN A 39 -14.84 1.28 -33.86
C ASN A 39 -15.44 0.10 -33.08
N LEU A 40 -16.75 -0.12 -33.20
CA LEU A 40 -17.45 -1.22 -32.53
C LEU A 40 -17.00 -2.58 -33.07
N TRP A 41 -16.82 -2.72 -34.39
CA TRP A 41 -16.27 -3.93 -35.02
C TRP A 41 -14.85 -4.21 -34.54
N THR A 42 -14.01 -3.18 -34.46
CA THR A 42 -12.63 -3.33 -33.97
C THR A 42 -12.61 -3.81 -32.52
N ALA A 43 -13.43 -3.22 -31.65
CA ALA A 43 -13.53 -3.60 -30.24
C ALA A 43 -14.11 -5.02 -30.06
N ALA A 44 -15.19 -5.35 -30.77
CA ALA A 44 -15.80 -6.67 -30.72
C ALA A 44 -14.83 -7.76 -31.20
N SER A 45 -14.09 -7.49 -32.29
CA SER A 45 -13.05 -8.40 -32.81
C SER A 45 -11.93 -8.62 -31.80
N TYR A 46 -11.50 -7.56 -31.11
CA TYR A 46 -10.52 -7.66 -30.05
C TYR A 46 -11.00 -8.56 -28.89
N TYR A 47 -12.22 -8.35 -28.38
CA TYR A 47 -12.78 -9.19 -27.32
C TYR A 47 -12.96 -10.65 -27.77
N HIS A 48 -13.37 -10.88 -29.02
CA HIS A 48 -13.44 -12.21 -29.60
C HIS A 48 -12.07 -12.91 -29.62
N ILE A 49 -11.00 -12.19 -29.98
CA ILE A 49 -9.63 -12.73 -29.99
C ILE A 49 -9.17 -13.09 -28.56
N ILE A 50 -9.43 -12.22 -27.58
CA ILE A 50 -9.10 -12.51 -26.17
C ILE A 50 -9.77 -13.79 -25.70
N LEU A 51 -11.05 -13.97 -26.03
CA LEU A 51 -11.82 -15.12 -25.57
C LEU A 51 -11.24 -16.44 -26.12
N LYS A 52 -10.64 -16.43 -27.31
CA LYS A 52 -9.96 -17.59 -27.91
C LYS A 52 -8.51 -17.76 -27.44
N GLY A 53 -8.05 -16.92 -26.52
CA GLY A 53 -6.73 -17.02 -25.93
C GLY A 53 -6.48 -18.37 -25.23
N SER A 54 -5.20 -18.68 -25.02
CA SER A 54 -4.79 -19.90 -24.34
C SER A 54 -5.31 -19.94 -22.89
N PRO A 55 -5.90 -21.06 -22.42
CA PRO A 55 -6.39 -21.17 -21.05
C PRO A 55 -5.26 -21.08 -20.01
N TYR A 56 -4.02 -21.39 -20.38
CA TYR A 56 -2.87 -21.27 -19.50
C TYR A 56 -2.61 -19.83 -19.05
N LEU A 57 -2.94 -18.84 -19.89
CA LEU A 57 -2.87 -17.43 -19.52
C LEU A 57 -3.91 -17.08 -18.46
N ALA A 58 -5.13 -17.61 -18.57
CA ALA A 58 -6.16 -17.39 -17.55
C ALA A 58 -5.74 -17.97 -16.20
N TYR A 59 -5.16 -19.18 -16.18
CA TYR A 59 -4.67 -19.79 -14.93
C TYR A 59 -3.53 -18.99 -14.29
N SER A 60 -2.60 -18.45 -15.08
CA SER A 60 -1.52 -17.62 -14.54
C SER A 60 -2.05 -16.30 -13.96
N ILE A 61 -3.02 -15.66 -14.63
CA ILE A 61 -3.69 -14.46 -14.12
C ILE A 61 -4.42 -14.77 -12.81
N CYS A 62 -5.18 -15.87 -12.73
CA CYS A 62 -5.85 -16.29 -11.51
C CYS A 62 -4.85 -16.53 -10.36
N ALA A 63 -3.69 -17.12 -10.65
CA ALA A 63 -2.64 -17.31 -9.64
C ALA A 63 -2.10 -15.97 -9.12
N VAL A 64 -1.91 -14.98 -10.00
CA VAL A 64 -1.48 -13.62 -9.60
C VAL A 64 -2.57 -12.91 -8.79
N VAL A 65 -3.85 -13.04 -9.18
CA VAL A 65 -4.98 -12.50 -8.39
C VAL A 65 -5.04 -13.13 -7.00
N ALA A 66 -4.89 -14.45 -6.91
CA ALA A 66 -4.86 -15.16 -5.63
C ALA A 66 -3.67 -14.71 -4.75
N LEU A 67 -2.50 -14.52 -5.36
CA LEU A 67 -1.33 -13.99 -4.66
C LEU A 67 -1.58 -12.59 -4.09
N GLY A 68 -2.22 -11.70 -4.86
CA GLY A 68 -2.62 -10.37 -4.39
C GLY A 68 -3.61 -10.44 -3.24
N ALA A 69 -4.65 -11.26 -3.36
CA ALA A 69 -5.63 -11.46 -2.29
C ALA A 69 -4.98 -11.98 -0.99
N VAL A 70 -4.13 -13.01 -1.09
CA VAL A 70 -3.43 -13.59 0.07
C VAL A 70 -2.50 -12.57 0.72
N THR A 71 -1.77 -11.78 -0.07
CA THR A 71 -0.81 -10.79 0.46
C THR A 71 -1.50 -9.64 1.18
N ILE A 72 -2.63 -9.12 0.67
CA ILE A 72 -3.41 -8.09 1.33
C ILE A 72 -4.07 -8.64 2.61
N LEU A 73 -4.65 -9.85 2.57
CA LEU A 73 -5.23 -10.48 3.76
C LEU A 73 -4.17 -10.78 4.84
N TRP A 74 -2.96 -11.15 4.43
CA TRP A 74 -1.84 -11.31 5.36
C TRP A 74 -1.46 -9.97 5.99
N SER A 75 -1.46 -8.88 5.22
CA SER A 75 -1.17 -7.53 5.71
C SER A 75 -2.16 -7.08 6.81
N LEU A 76 -3.46 -7.38 6.64
CA LEU A 76 -4.50 -7.00 7.60
C LEU A 76 -4.26 -7.56 9.02
N ARG A 77 -3.54 -8.68 9.16
CA ARG A 77 -3.31 -9.33 10.45
C ARG A 77 -2.38 -8.54 11.38
N ASP A 78 -1.65 -7.55 10.87
CA ASP A 78 -0.69 -6.79 11.67
C ASP A 78 -1.38 -5.87 12.72
N GLY A 79 -2.68 -5.57 12.58
CA GLY A 79 -3.52 -5.04 13.67
C GLY A 79 -3.25 -3.60 14.14
N GLU A 80 -2.27 -2.90 13.56
CA GLU A 80 -2.04 -1.48 13.83
C GLU A 80 -3.17 -0.61 13.24
N ALA A 81 -3.63 0.38 14.01
CA ALA A 81 -4.78 1.20 13.64
C ALA A 81 -4.62 1.91 12.28
N GLY A 82 -3.41 2.41 11.98
CA GLY A 82 -3.07 2.99 10.68
C GLY A 82 -3.15 1.96 9.54
N ASN A 83 -2.61 0.77 9.75
CA ASN A 83 -2.64 -0.31 8.76
C ASN A 83 -4.07 -0.76 8.45
N ILE A 84 -4.96 -0.83 9.45
CA ILE A 84 -6.34 -1.30 9.28
C ILE A 84 -7.14 -0.40 8.32
N MET A 85 -6.99 0.92 8.42
CA MET A 85 -7.75 1.85 7.57
C MET A 85 -7.35 1.73 6.09
N PHE A 86 -6.04 1.70 5.82
CA PHE A 86 -5.54 1.58 4.45
C PHE A 86 -5.72 0.17 3.89
N ASP A 87 -5.40 -0.88 4.66
CA ASP A 87 -5.54 -2.27 4.21
C ASP A 87 -7.02 -2.66 4.04
N GLY A 88 -7.92 -2.19 4.92
CA GLY A 88 -9.35 -2.43 4.81
C GLY A 88 -9.94 -1.83 3.52
N GLY A 89 -9.58 -0.59 3.19
CA GLY A 89 -9.96 0.04 1.93
C GLY A 89 -9.39 -0.68 0.72
N SER A 90 -8.12 -1.10 0.78
CA SER A 90 -7.47 -1.87 -0.29
C SER A 90 -8.14 -3.23 -0.51
N ILE A 91 -8.50 -3.96 0.55
CA ILE A 91 -9.26 -5.21 0.45
C ILE A 91 -10.59 -4.98 -0.24
N PHE A 92 -11.33 -3.96 0.22
CA PHE A 92 -12.64 -3.64 -0.34
C PHE A 92 -12.56 -3.38 -1.85
N LEU A 93 -11.63 -2.54 -2.29
CA LEU A 93 -11.44 -2.22 -3.71
C LEU A 93 -10.93 -3.42 -4.51
N TYR A 94 -10.00 -4.20 -3.96
CA TYR A 94 -9.44 -5.37 -4.63
C TYR A 94 -10.50 -6.47 -4.82
N VAL A 95 -11.27 -6.79 -3.77
CA VAL A 95 -12.37 -7.75 -3.84
C VAL A 95 -13.48 -7.25 -4.77
N THR A 96 -13.81 -5.96 -4.72
CA THR A 96 -14.78 -5.36 -5.64
C THR A 96 -14.34 -5.53 -7.08
N SER A 97 -13.06 -5.29 -7.41
CA SER A 97 -12.53 -5.53 -8.75
C SER A 97 -12.66 -7.01 -9.17
N ILE A 98 -12.37 -7.96 -8.27
CA ILE A 98 -12.51 -9.39 -8.56
C ILE A 98 -13.98 -9.73 -8.84
N VAL A 99 -14.88 -9.35 -7.94
CA VAL A 99 -16.31 -9.62 -8.06
C VAL A 99 -16.84 -9.02 -9.36
N PHE A 100 -16.54 -7.75 -9.64
CA PHE A 100 -17.00 -7.10 -10.86
C PHE A 100 -16.47 -7.77 -12.13
N TYR A 101 -15.22 -8.21 -12.13
CA TYR A 101 -14.66 -8.96 -13.26
C TYR A 101 -15.34 -10.33 -13.44
N LEU A 102 -15.57 -11.06 -12.36
CA LEU A 102 -16.20 -12.39 -12.40
C LEU A 102 -17.67 -12.35 -12.79
N TYR A 103 -18.41 -11.30 -12.40
CA TYR A 103 -19.86 -11.22 -12.62
C TYR A 103 -20.27 -10.36 -13.81
N SER A 104 -19.42 -9.43 -14.26
CA SER A 104 -19.71 -8.58 -15.43
C SER A 104 -18.85 -8.96 -16.63
N VAL A 105 -17.52 -8.98 -16.48
CA VAL A 105 -16.61 -9.16 -17.63
C VAL A 105 -16.70 -10.58 -18.20
N ILE A 106 -16.49 -11.60 -17.36
CA ILE A 106 -16.46 -13.00 -17.82
C ILE A 106 -17.79 -13.43 -18.46
N PRO A 107 -18.97 -13.20 -17.82
CA PRO A 107 -20.24 -13.63 -18.40
C PRO A 107 -20.56 -12.89 -19.70
N THR A 108 -20.34 -11.57 -19.76
CA THR A 108 -20.60 -10.77 -20.96
C THR A 108 -19.70 -11.20 -22.12
N LEU A 109 -18.43 -11.54 -21.84
CA LEU A 109 -17.50 -12.05 -22.83
C LEU A 109 -17.94 -13.41 -23.39
N LEU A 110 -18.25 -14.36 -22.50
CA LEU A 110 -18.63 -15.74 -22.88
C LEU A 110 -19.97 -15.81 -23.60
N ALA A 111 -20.94 -14.96 -23.23
CA ALA A 111 -22.27 -14.98 -23.81
C ALA A 111 -22.34 -14.32 -25.20
N ASN A 112 -21.56 -13.26 -25.43
CA ASN A 112 -21.75 -12.39 -26.60
C ASN A 112 -20.63 -12.48 -27.66
N PHE A 113 -19.42 -12.91 -27.28
CA PHE A 113 -18.27 -12.93 -28.19
C PHE A 113 -17.68 -14.31 -28.56
N PRO A 114 -18.35 -15.48 -28.39
CA PRO A 114 -17.77 -16.77 -28.82
C PRO A 114 -17.68 -16.88 -30.35
N SER A 115 -18.55 -16.20 -31.08
CA SER A 115 -18.57 -16.12 -32.54
C SER A 115 -19.07 -14.74 -32.96
N LEU A 116 -18.41 -14.12 -33.92
CA LEU A 116 -18.88 -12.88 -34.54
C LEU A 116 -19.53 -13.19 -35.89
N PRO A 117 -20.59 -12.46 -36.29
CA PRO A 117 -21.12 -12.54 -37.65
C PRO A 117 -20.03 -12.17 -38.66
N GLU A 118 -20.04 -12.83 -39.82
CA GLU A 118 -19.24 -12.36 -40.96
C GLU A 118 -19.68 -10.94 -41.33
N HIS A 119 -18.72 -10.05 -41.57
CA HIS A 119 -19.00 -8.66 -41.91
C HIS A 119 -18.03 -8.17 -43.00
N GLY A 120 -18.57 -7.37 -43.90
CA GLY A 120 -17.81 -6.59 -44.86
C GLY A 120 -17.28 -5.28 -44.27
N PRO A 121 -16.56 -4.47 -45.07
CA PRO A 121 -16.03 -3.17 -44.65
C PRO A 121 -17.08 -2.10 -44.36
N ASN A 122 -18.29 -2.24 -44.92
CA ASN A 122 -19.37 -1.25 -44.86
C ASN A 122 -20.64 -1.77 -44.17
N ASP A 123 -20.55 -2.90 -43.47
CA ASP A 123 -21.72 -3.49 -42.82
C ASP A 123 -21.98 -2.83 -41.46
N ASP A 124 -23.25 -2.48 -41.22
CA ASP A 124 -23.71 -1.89 -39.97
C ASP A 124 -23.40 -2.82 -38.79
N PHE A 125 -23.02 -2.22 -37.66
CA PHE A 125 -22.71 -2.99 -36.47
C PHE A 125 -23.98 -3.62 -35.85
N PRO A 126 -23.98 -4.92 -35.49
CA PRO A 126 -25.14 -5.59 -34.92
C PRO A 126 -25.62 -4.89 -33.64
N LYS A 127 -26.87 -4.41 -33.65
CA LYS A 127 -27.47 -3.69 -32.50
C LYS A 127 -27.44 -4.51 -31.20
N ALA A 128 -27.58 -5.83 -31.31
CA ALA A 128 -27.53 -6.74 -30.16
C ALA A 128 -26.16 -6.79 -29.47
N LEU A 129 -25.07 -6.60 -30.22
CA LEU A 129 -23.71 -6.61 -29.67
C LEU A 129 -23.27 -5.22 -29.18
N LYS A 130 -24.01 -4.16 -29.50
CA LYS A 130 -23.58 -2.78 -29.19
C LYS A 130 -23.52 -2.54 -27.69
N ALA A 131 -24.56 -2.93 -26.97
CA ALA A 131 -24.58 -2.81 -25.51
C ALA A 131 -23.48 -3.67 -24.85
N PRO A 132 -23.35 -4.98 -25.15
CA PRO A 132 -22.27 -5.82 -24.60
C PRO A 132 -20.85 -5.27 -24.84
N THR A 133 -20.58 -4.72 -26.03
CA THR A 133 -19.25 -4.15 -26.34
C THR A 133 -18.95 -2.92 -25.47
N LEU A 134 -19.93 -2.04 -25.28
CA LEU A 134 -19.78 -0.87 -24.40
C LEU A 134 -19.71 -1.26 -22.91
N GLU A 135 -20.44 -2.30 -22.53
CA GLU A 135 -20.44 -2.85 -21.17
C GLU A 135 -19.07 -3.43 -20.79
N LEU A 136 -18.40 -4.15 -21.70
CA LEU A 136 -17.05 -4.64 -21.47
C LEU A 136 -16.06 -3.50 -21.23
N ALA A 137 -16.07 -2.48 -22.11
CA ALA A 137 -15.18 -1.34 -21.98
C ALA A 137 -15.37 -0.60 -20.65
N SER A 138 -16.63 -0.35 -20.26
CA SER A 138 -16.94 0.28 -18.97
C SER A 138 -16.57 -0.61 -17.78
N SER A 139 -16.70 -1.93 -17.90
CA SER A 139 -16.34 -2.88 -16.84
C SER A 139 -14.83 -2.95 -16.59
N HIS A 140 -14.02 -2.93 -17.64
CA HIS A 140 -12.57 -2.83 -17.52
C HIS A 140 -12.16 -1.49 -16.88
N LEU A 141 -12.84 -0.40 -17.22
CA LEU A 141 -12.60 0.90 -16.61
C LEU A 141 -12.90 0.89 -15.11
N VAL A 142 -14.03 0.31 -14.69
CA VAL A 142 -14.37 0.16 -13.26
C VAL A 142 -13.30 -0.63 -12.51
N CYS A 143 -12.87 -1.78 -13.06
CA CYS A 143 -11.80 -2.58 -12.45
C CYS A 143 -10.48 -1.80 -12.37
N SER A 144 -10.13 -1.06 -13.43
CA SER A 144 -8.90 -0.26 -13.49
C SER A 144 -8.89 0.86 -12.46
N VAL A 145 -10.02 1.56 -12.28
CA VAL A 145 -10.17 2.60 -11.25
C VAL A 145 -10.08 2.01 -9.85
N ALA A 146 -10.73 0.87 -9.60
CA ALA A 146 -10.66 0.19 -8.31
C ALA A 146 -9.22 -0.22 -7.95
N LEU A 147 -8.49 -0.85 -8.88
CA LEU A 147 -7.09 -1.24 -8.67
C LEU A 147 -6.15 -0.02 -8.57
N THR A 148 -6.44 1.06 -9.28
CA THR A 148 -5.72 2.34 -9.11
C THR A 148 -5.93 2.90 -7.70
N GLY A 149 -7.16 2.79 -7.17
CA GLY A 149 -7.46 3.14 -5.79
C GLY A 149 -6.69 2.31 -4.77
N VAL A 150 -6.49 1.00 -5.03
CA VAL A 150 -5.61 0.15 -4.19
C VAL A 150 -4.18 0.71 -4.18
N LEU A 151 -3.61 1.03 -5.35
CA LEU A 151 -2.27 1.64 -5.41
C LEU A 151 -2.18 2.97 -4.66
N ALA A 152 -3.20 3.82 -4.79
CA ALA A 152 -3.28 5.09 -4.07
C ALA A 152 -3.33 4.89 -2.55
N LEU A 153 -4.10 3.91 -2.06
CA LEU A 153 -4.16 3.57 -0.63
C LEU A 153 -2.84 2.99 -0.13
N GLN A 154 -2.17 2.12 -0.91
CA GLN A 154 -0.84 1.62 -0.54
C GLN A 154 0.21 2.74 -0.51
N ALA A 155 0.13 3.70 -1.43
CA ALA A 155 1.01 4.88 -1.42
C ALA A 155 0.70 5.81 -0.22
N GLY A 156 -0.58 6.00 0.10
CA GLY A 156 -1.02 6.75 1.28
C GLY A 156 -0.54 6.12 2.58
N ARG A 157 -0.59 4.79 2.67
CA ARG A 157 -0.01 4.05 3.80
C ARG A 157 1.48 4.27 3.93
N TRP A 158 2.23 4.17 2.84
CA TRP A 158 3.68 4.44 2.86
C TRP A 158 3.99 5.87 3.31
N TRP A 159 3.19 6.84 2.88
CA TRP A 159 3.33 8.23 3.31
C TRP A 159 3.03 8.41 4.81
N ALA A 160 1.96 7.80 5.31
CA ALA A 160 1.58 7.85 6.72
C ALA A 160 2.62 7.18 7.63
N GLU A 161 3.09 5.98 7.26
CA GLU A 161 4.15 5.26 8.00
C GLU A 161 5.45 6.06 8.06
N ARG A 162 5.76 6.84 7.01
CA ARG A 162 6.95 7.70 7.02
C ARG A 162 6.81 8.85 8.03
N ALA A 163 5.65 9.51 8.08
CA ALA A 163 5.40 10.60 9.02
C ALA A 163 5.51 10.11 10.48
N ASP A 164 4.84 9.00 10.81
CA ASP A 164 4.92 8.42 12.17
C ASP A 164 6.36 8.03 12.54
N SER A 165 7.15 7.53 11.58
CA SER A 165 8.55 7.16 11.82
C SER A 165 9.50 8.34 12.01
N GLU A 166 9.13 9.54 11.55
CA GLU A 166 9.89 10.77 11.77
C GLU A 166 9.60 11.29 13.19
N ASP A 167 8.34 11.34 13.59
CA ASP A 167 7.90 11.72 14.95
C ASP A 167 8.50 10.81 16.03
N ASP A 168 8.46 9.49 15.84
CA ASP A 168 9.04 8.52 16.80
C ASP A 168 10.55 8.73 17.00
N LYS A 169 11.28 9.10 15.94
CA LYS A 169 12.73 9.36 16.03
C LYS A 169 13.02 10.62 16.80
N GLU A 170 12.22 11.67 16.62
CA GLU A 170 12.37 12.92 17.37
C GLU A 170 12.11 12.70 18.87
N VAL A 171 11.05 11.97 19.20
CA VAL A 171 10.74 11.60 20.60
C VAL A 171 11.85 10.74 21.20
N GLN A 172 12.35 9.75 20.46
CA GLN A 172 13.41 8.88 20.95
C GLN A 172 14.75 9.64 21.11
N GLN A 173 15.07 10.59 20.23
CA GLN A 173 16.21 11.49 20.40
C GLN A 173 16.07 12.37 21.64
N ALA A 174 14.89 12.97 21.87
CA ALA A 174 14.64 13.79 23.05
C ALA A 174 14.84 13.00 24.36
N HIS A 175 14.34 11.76 24.43
CA HIS A 175 14.55 10.89 25.59
C HIS A 175 16.01 10.51 25.80
N LEU A 176 16.77 10.25 24.73
CA LEU A 176 18.20 9.98 24.82
C LEU A 176 18.98 11.21 25.31
N GLU A 177 18.62 12.40 24.83
CA GLU A 177 19.23 13.66 25.28
C GLU A 177 18.92 13.97 26.76
N GLU A 178 17.70 13.72 27.22
CA GLU A 178 17.33 13.87 28.63
C GLU A 178 18.10 12.88 29.52
N ALA A 179 18.15 11.61 29.14
CA ALA A 179 18.90 10.59 29.87
C ALA A 179 20.41 10.92 29.96
N GLU A 180 21.00 11.44 28.88
CA GLU A 180 22.38 11.91 28.89
C GLU A 180 22.60 13.12 29.82
N LYS A 181 21.65 14.05 29.89
CA LYS A 181 21.71 15.21 30.79
C LYS A 181 21.65 14.76 32.25
N GLU A 182 20.69 13.91 32.60
CA GLU A 182 20.57 13.34 33.95
C GLU A 182 21.83 12.58 34.36
N GLU A 183 22.42 11.79 33.46
CA GLU A 183 23.66 11.07 33.74
C GLU A 183 24.84 12.02 33.98
N LYS A 184 24.95 13.09 33.18
CA LYS A 184 25.99 14.13 33.34
C LYS A 184 25.82 14.88 34.66
N GLU A 185 24.60 15.25 35.04
CA GLU A 185 24.29 15.92 36.31
C GLU A 185 24.57 15.01 37.52
N ALA A 186 24.16 13.74 37.47
CA ALA A 186 24.46 12.76 38.52
C ALA A 186 25.98 12.55 38.70
N LYS A 187 26.74 12.48 37.59
CA LYS A 187 28.21 12.40 37.64
C LYS A 187 28.84 13.67 38.22
N ALA A 188 28.31 14.85 37.89
CA ALA A 188 28.78 16.12 38.41
C ALA A 188 28.53 16.23 39.92
N ALA A 189 27.32 15.95 40.39
CA ALA A 189 26.95 15.95 41.81
C ALA A 189 27.82 14.96 42.62
N LYS A 190 28.08 13.76 42.08
CA LYS A 190 28.95 12.76 42.71
C LYS A 190 30.41 13.23 42.81
N ARG A 191 30.91 13.94 41.80
CA ARG A 191 32.25 14.57 41.82
C ARG A 191 32.33 15.68 42.86
N GLU A 192 31.28 16.46 43.00
CA GLU A 192 31.22 17.58 43.94
C GLU A 192 31.15 17.09 45.40
N MET A 193 30.31 16.09 45.69
CA MET A 193 30.28 15.39 46.99
C MET A 193 31.67 14.84 47.36
N ARG A 194 32.35 14.18 46.42
CA ARG A 194 33.73 13.68 46.64
C ARG A 194 34.71 14.80 46.98
N ARG A 195 34.60 15.97 46.34
CA ARG A 195 35.43 17.15 46.62
C ARG A 195 35.16 17.71 48.01
N GLN A 196 33.89 17.81 48.43
CA GLN A 196 33.50 18.28 49.76
C GLN A 196 34.02 17.35 50.86
N GLN A 197 33.81 16.04 50.74
CA GLN A 197 34.34 15.04 51.68
C GLN A 197 35.87 15.12 51.82
N HIS A 198 36.59 15.36 50.72
CA HIS A 198 38.04 15.49 50.75
C HIS A 198 38.52 16.78 51.43
N LYS A 199 37.75 17.87 51.32
CA LYS A 199 37.99 19.14 52.04
C LYS A 199 37.72 18.99 53.53
N GLU A 200 36.61 18.37 53.93
CA GLU A 200 36.28 18.11 55.34
C GLU A 200 37.33 17.24 56.02
N LYS A 201 37.74 16.13 55.37
CA LYS A 201 38.83 15.27 55.87
C LYS A 201 40.16 16.02 56.03
N ARG A 202 40.45 16.99 55.16
CA ARG A 202 41.65 17.86 55.30
C ARG A 202 41.50 18.84 56.47
N ALA A 203 40.34 19.47 56.61
CA ALA A 203 40.06 20.42 57.70
C ALA A 203 40.14 19.76 59.09
N GLN A 204 39.61 18.54 59.22
CA GLN A 204 39.69 17.74 60.46
C GLN A 204 41.13 17.34 60.83
N LYS A 205 42.01 17.20 59.84
CA LYS A 205 43.43 16.89 60.05
C LYS A 205 44.30 18.10 60.42
N SER A 206 43.80 19.31 60.17
CA SER A 206 44.50 20.59 60.43
C SER A 206 43.97 21.36 61.65
N ALA A 207 42.91 20.88 62.31
CA ALA A 207 42.42 21.48 63.55
C ALA A 207 43.40 21.19 64.71
N PRO A 208 43.82 22.19 65.51
CA PRO A 208 44.69 21.97 66.66
C PRO A 208 43.98 21.13 67.73
N SER A 209 44.70 20.19 68.33
CA SER A 209 44.28 19.43 69.50
C SER A 209 44.23 20.34 70.74
N GLU A 210 43.19 21.18 70.87
CA GLU A 210 42.86 21.87 72.12
C GLU A 210 41.86 21.05 72.93
N ALA A 211 42.33 20.00 73.61
CA ALA A 211 41.57 19.38 74.70
C ALA A 211 42.45 18.45 75.56
N LYS A 212 43.49 18.98 76.23
CA LYS A 212 44.05 18.39 77.46
C LYS A 212 44.71 19.47 78.31
N ALA A 213 43.91 20.37 78.86
CA ALA A 213 44.34 21.29 79.90
C ALA A 213 43.21 21.47 80.92
N ASP A 214 42.77 20.39 81.56
CA ASP A 214 42.27 20.47 82.94
C ASP A 214 42.18 19.08 83.57
N GLU A 215 43.25 18.67 84.24
CA GLU A 215 43.14 17.83 85.44
C GLU A 215 44.38 18.05 86.31
N LYS A 216 44.36 19.18 87.02
CA LYS A 216 45.13 19.41 88.24
C LYS A 216 44.33 18.79 89.39
N ARG A 217 44.81 17.70 90.00
CA ARG A 217 45.07 17.58 91.45
C ARG A 217 45.57 16.19 91.82
#